data_AF-A0A656PPX9-F1
#
_entry.id   AF-A0A656PPX9-F1
#
_cell.length_a   1.000
_cell.length_b   1.000
_cell.length_c   1.000
_cell.angle_alpha   90.00
_cell.angle_beta   90.00
_cell.angle_gamma   90.00
#
_symmetry.space_group_name_H-M   'P 1'
#
loop_
_entity.id
_entity.type
_entity.pdbx_description
1 polymer ?
#
loop_
_entity_poly.entity_id
_entity_poly.type
_entity_poly.pdbx_seq_one_letter_code
_entity_poly.pdbx_strand_id
1 'polypeptide(L)' 'WGTSLVDGTSLTANYLARISDANTLITGMVYDNGSFVGIGTTGNSGYILNVAGSANVSNLFLAGTLVSS' A
#
# COMPACT_ATOMS: atom_id res chain seq x y z
N TRP A 1 -16.61 25.71 -17.86
CA TRP A 1 -15.33 25.22 -17.32
C TRP A 1 -15.61 24.61 -15.98
N GLY A 2 -15.96 23.33 -16.00
CA GLY A 2 -16.62 22.63 -14.90
C GLY A 2 -16.77 21.18 -15.29
N THR A 3 -15.64 20.54 -15.61
CA THR A 3 -15.55 19.09 -15.60
C THR A 3 -14.67 18.79 -14.40
N SER A 4 -15.27 18.31 -13.31
CA SER A 4 -14.49 17.55 -12.33
C SER A 4 -13.94 16.37 -13.12
N LEU A 5 -12.66 16.45 -13.49
CA LEU A 5 -11.97 15.33 -14.10
C LEU A 5 -12.00 14.24 -13.04
N VAL A 6 -12.79 13.20 -13.29
CA VAL A 6 -12.75 11.98 -12.50
C VAL A 6 -11.43 11.31 -12.88
N ASP A 7 -10.40 11.48 -12.04
CA ASP A 7 -9.04 10.96 -12.21
C ASP A 7 -8.94 9.42 -12.03
N GLY A 8 -10.09 8.75 -11.95
CA GLY A 8 -10.22 7.32 -11.80
C GLY A 8 -11.64 6.98 -11.36
N THR A 9 -12.31 6.11 -12.10
CA THR A 9 -13.56 5.50 -11.62
C THR A 9 -13.20 4.26 -10.80
N SER A 10 -13.89 4.02 -9.68
CA SER A 10 -13.73 2.81 -8.84
C SER A 10 -12.43 2.68 -8.03
N LEU A 11 -11.70 3.77 -7.77
CA LEU A 11 -10.58 3.79 -6.82
C LEU A 11 -11.06 3.99 -5.37
N THR A 12 -10.39 3.34 -4.41
CA THR A 12 -10.70 3.47 -2.98
C THR A 12 -9.73 4.46 -2.32
N ALA A 13 -10.26 5.39 -1.52
CA ALA A 13 -9.45 6.36 -0.79
C ALA A 13 -8.40 5.66 0.09
N ASN A 14 -7.21 6.26 0.21
CA ASN A 14 -6.08 5.76 0.99
C ASN A 14 -5.48 4.44 0.48
N TYR A 15 -5.82 3.98 -0.72
CA TYR A 15 -5.11 2.89 -1.37
C TYR A 15 -4.27 3.41 -2.53
N LEU A 16 -3.08 2.84 -2.70
CA LEU A 16 -2.29 3.13 -3.89
C LEU A 16 -2.99 2.58 -5.13
N ALA A 17 -3.07 3.39 -6.19
CA ALA A 17 -3.53 2.95 -7.49
C ALA A 17 -2.57 1.90 -8.07
N ARG A 18 -3.11 0.93 -8.81
CA ARG A 18 -2.33 -0.11 -9.51
C ARG A 18 -2.88 -0.30 -10.92
N ILE A 19 -1.99 -0.51 -11.86
CA ILE A 19 -2.33 -0.85 -13.24
C ILE A 19 -2.57 -2.36 -13.32
N SER A 20 -3.75 -2.79 -13.77
CA SER A 20 -4.11 -4.21 -13.90
C SER A 20 -3.88 -4.80 -15.29
N ASP A 21 -3.92 -3.96 -16.32
CA ASP A 21 -3.62 -4.29 -17.71
C ASP A 21 -3.13 -3.03 -18.45
N ALA A 22 -2.96 -3.08 -19.77
CA ALA A 22 -2.33 -2.01 -20.55
C ALA A 22 -2.98 -0.61 -20.39
N ASN A 23 -4.22 -0.51 -19.91
CA ASN A 23 -4.93 0.77 -19.77
C ASN A 23 -5.93 0.87 -18.60
N THR A 24 -6.00 -0.11 -17.71
CA THR A 24 -6.96 -0.11 -16.58
C THR A 24 -6.29 0.13 -15.23
N LEU A 25 -6.71 1.20 -14.54
CA LEU A 25 -6.39 1.46 -13.13
C LEU A 25 -7.36 0.72 -12.19
N ILE A 26 -6.82 0.14 -11.12
CA ILE A 26 -7.55 -0.52 -10.04
C ILE A 26 -6.97 -0.12 -8.67
N THR A 27 -7.68 -0.51 -7.61
CA THR A 27 -7.18 -0.41 -6.23
C THR A 27 -6.09 -1.45 -5.96
N GLY A 28 -4.97 -1.02 -5.37
CA GLY A 28 -3.85 -1.89 -4.96
C GLY A 28 -4.05 -2.56 -3.59
N MET A 29 -3.01 -3.24 -3.11
CA MET A 29 -2.99 -3.89 -1.79
C MET A 29 -2.39 -3.02 -0.68
N VAL A 30 -1.74 -1.92 -1.07
CA VAL A 30 -1.08 -0.99 -0.14
C VAL A 30 -2.09 0.07 0.27
N TYR A 31 -2.38 0.11 1.56
CA TYR A 31 -3.15 1.14 2.23
C TYR A 31 -2.17 2.15 2.85
N ASP A 32 -2.32 3.43 2.54
CA ASP A 32 -1.57 4.54 3.13
C ASP A 32 -2.54 5.69 3.39
N ASN A 33 -2.69 6.06 4.67
CA ASN A 33 -3.56 7.15 5.10
C ASN A 33 -2.79 8.33 5.72
N GLY A 34 -1.47 8.39 5.52
CA GLY A 34 -0.59 9.40 6.09
C GLY A 34 -0.24 9.21 7.57
N SER A 35 -0.86 8.25 8.27
CA SER A 35 -0.49 7.88 9.65
C SER A 35 0.26 6.54 9.70
N PHE A 36 -0.06 5.60 8.80
CA PHE A 36 0.64 4.33 8.66
C PHE A 36 0.43 3.73 7.27
N VAL A 37 1.25 2.71 6.97
CA VAL A 37 1.19 1.89 5.76
C VAL A 37 0.75 0.46 6.12
N GLY A 38 -0.30 -0.03 5.48
CA GLY A 38 -0.76 -1.41 5.56
C GLY A 38 -0.56 -2.15 4.24
N ILE A 39 -0.09 -3.40 4.27
CA ILE A 39 -0.05 -4.28 3.08
C ILE A 39 -1.03 -5.43 3.33
N GLY A 40 -2.10 -5.48 2.52
CA GLY A 40 -3.18 -6.46 2.69
C GLY A 40 -4.05 -6.25 3.93
N THR A 41 -3.95 -5.07 4.57
CA THR A 41 -4.71 -4.72 5.77
C THR A 41 -4.94 -3.22 5.85
N THR A 42 -6.04 -2.83 6.48
CA THR A 42 -6.37 -1.44 6.87
C THR A 42 -6.23 -1.23 8.38
N GLY A 43 -5.79 -2.25 9.12
CA GLY A 43 -5.53 -2.15 10.56
C GLY A 43 -4.11 -1.66 10.83
N ASN A 44 -3.97 -0.62 11.65
CA ASN A 44 -2.68 -0.08 12.08
C ASN A 44 -1.95 -1.02 13.08
N SER A 45 -2.70 -1.70 13.96
CA SER A 45 -2.18 -2.58 15.04
C SER A 45 -1.06 -1.95 15.91
N GLY A 46 -0.94 -0.63 15.95
CA GLY A 46 0.12 0.10 16.65
C GLY A 46 1.43 0.27 15.86
N TYR A 47 1.48 -0.16 14.60
CA TYR A 47 2.69 -0.13 13.77
C TYR A 47 2.57 0.89 12.64
N ILE A 48 3.69 1.56 12.30
CA ILE A 48 3.78 2.43 11.11
C ILE A 48 3.73 1.59 9.82
N LEU A 49 4.20 0.34 9.86
CA LEU A 49 4.07 -0.64 8.78
C LEU A 49 3.44 -1.93 9.32
N ASN A 50 2.27 -2.31 8.80
CA ASN A 50 1.61 -3.58 9.13
C ASN A 50 1.41 -4.44 7.87
N VAL A 51 1.95 -5.66 7.86
CA VAL A 51 1.81 -6.60 6.74
C VAL A 51 0.94 -7.76 7.19
N ALA A 52 -0.25 -7.90 6.58
CA ALA A 52 -1.11 -9.06 6.81
C ALA A 52 -0.63 -10.24 5.95
N GLY A 53 0.46 -10.87 6.40
CA GLY A 53 1.09 -12.01 5.74
C GLY A 53 2.58 -12.10 6.04
N SER A 54 3.27 -13.01 5.36
CA SER A 54 4.72 -13.16 5.45
C SER A 54 5.42 -12.17 4.51
N ALA A 55 6.51 -11.56 4.97
CA ALA A 55 7.41 -10.78 4.12
C ALA A 55 8.56 -11.68 3.63
N ASN A 56 8.76 -11.76 2.32
CA ASN A 56 9.97 -12.32 1.73
C ASN A 56 10.92 -11.16 1.44
N VAL A 57 12.10 -11.17 2.08
CA VAL A 57 13.09 -10.11 1.98
C VAL A 57 14.47 -10.73 1.79
N SER A 58 15.31 -10.12 0.96
CA SER A 58 16.70 -10.56 0.80
C SER A 58 17.53 -10.29 2.04
N ASN A 59 17.26 -9.20 2.77
CA ASN A 59 17.87 -8.92 4.07
C ASN A 59 16.84 -8.25 4.98
N LEU A 60 16.71 -8.74 6.22
CA LEU A 60 15.93 -8.06 7.25
C LEU A 60 16.87 -7.30 8.17
N PHE A 61 16.71 -5.98 8.26
CA PHE A 61 17.40 -5.16 9.25
C PHE A 61 16.42 -4.64 10.30
N LEU A 62 16.74 -4.81 11.58
CA LEU A 62 16.01 -4.20 12.69
C LEU A 62 16.94 -3.22 13.42
N ALA A 63 16.54 -1.95 13.47
CA ALA A 63 17.35 -0.86 14.04
C ALA A 63 18.80 -0.84 13.51
N GLY A 64 18.98 -1.10 12.21
CA GLY A 64 20.29 -1.14 11.55
C GLY A 64 21.08 -2.44 11.69
N THR A 65 20.58 -3.43 12.44
CA THR A 65 21.22 -4.74 12.61
C THR A 65 20.62 -5.78 11.68
N LEU A 66 21.46 -6.54 10.95
CA LEU A 66 21.01 -7.66 10.12
C LEU A 66 20.46 -8.80 10.99
N VAL A 67 19.23 -9.22 10.71
CA VAL A 67 18.52 -10.31 11.40
C VAL A 67 18.45 -11.57 10.54
N SER A 68 18.25 -11.42 9.22
CA SER A 68 18.24 -12.53 8.27
C SER A 68 18.77 -12.10 6.90
N SER A 69 19.35 -13.04 6.16
CA SER A 69 19.84 -12.92 4.78
C SER A 69 19.29 -14.05 3.92
#